data_AF-A0A9D1GTZ8-F1
#
_entry.id   AF-A0A9D1GTZ8-F1
#
_cell.length_a   1.000
_cell.length_b   1.000
_cell.length_c   1.000
_cell.angle_alpha   90.00
_cell.angle_beta   90.00
_cell.angle_gamma   90.00
#
_symmetry.space_group_name_H-M   'P 1'
#
loop_
_entity.id
_entity.type
_entity.pdbx_description
1 polymer ?
#
loop_
_entity_poly.entity_id
_entity_poly.type
_entity_poly.pdbx_seq_one_letter_code
_entity_poly.pdbx_strand_id
1 'polypeptide(L)'
;MNSIIANYKAAAQVLSKKPILLWGLSLMSGLLSALATYFGVLPIISIPIVITLEASLAALMLKGLRGQSVSSADLFAGFNNFKRVAGGMAWMHLWIFIWGLIPIVGIVFAIIKAYSYRFTPYILMTRPDVGATEAIKLSMKMTNGLKGKMFWADVFVYLAFFVCVLVIGLFASIPYIGVLFAFVLFVLIVLFSAFSPIFVGLVQAKFYDDAASGAGAQPQVEVM
;
A
#
# COMPACT_ATOMS: atom_id res chain seq x y z
N MET A 1 -3.65 -6.53 -19.60
CA MET A 1 -3.40 -7.78 -18.85
C MET A 1 -1.89 -8.05 -18.68
N ASN A 2 -1.10 -8.00 -19.75
CA ASN A 2 0.35 -8.30 -19.70
C ASN A 2 1.14 -7.47 -18.67
N SER A 3 0.83 -6.17 -18.51
CA SER A 3 1.50 -5.32 -17.51
C SER A 3 1.16 -5.70 -16.06
N ILE A 4 -0.06 -6.17 -15.79
CA ILE A 4 -0.48 -6.57 -14.43
C ILE A 4 0.27 -7.84 -14.02
N ILE A 5 0.32 -8.82 -14.93
CA ILE A 5 1.04 -10.07 -14.71
C ILE A 5 2.54 -9.81 -14.52
N ALA A 6 3.14 -8.91 -15.31
CA ALA A 6 4.53 -8.51 -15.12
C ALA A 6 4.77 -7.91 -13.72
N ASN A 7 3.87 -7.05 -13.26
CA ASN A 7 3.97 -6.44 -11.93
C ASN A 7 3.81 -7.47 -10.79
N TYR A 8 2.91 -8.45 -10.96
CA TYR A 8 2.80 -9.57 -10.02
C TYR A 8 4.07 -10.42 -9.98
N LYS A 9 4.66 -10.73 -11.14
CA LYS A 9 5.92 -11.49 -11.20
C LYS A 9 7.05 -10.74 -10.49
N ALA A 10 7.18 -9.43 -10.71
CA ALA A 10 8.18 -8.60 -10.03
C ALA A 10 7.97 -8.59 -8.50
N ALA A 11 6.72 -8.37 -8.05
CA ALA A 11 6.39 -8.40 -6.63
C ALA A 11 6.68 -9.77 -5.99
N ALA A 12 6.27 -10.86 -6.65
CA ALA A 12 6.53 -12.23 -6.19
C ALA A 12 8.04 -12.54 -6.14
N GLN A 13 8.81 -12.09 -7.13
CA GLN A 13 10.26 -12.27 -7.16
C GLN A 13 10.94 -11.58 -5.97
N VAL A 14 10.58 -10.33 -5.67
CA VAL A 14 11.12 -9.60 -4.52
C VAL A 14 10.73 -10.27 -3.20
N LEU A 15 9.46 -10.63 -3.08
CA LEU A 15 8.94 -11.31 -1.88
C LEU A 15 9.63 -12.66 -1.66
N SER A 16 9.91 -13.43 -2.73
CA SER A 16 10.60 -14.73 -2.64
C SER A 16 12.06 -14.61 -2.17
N LYS A 17 12.73 -13.48 -2.47
CA LYS A 17 14.14 -13.26 -2.07
C LYS A 17 14.29 -12.91 -0.60
N LYS A 18 13.35 -12.15 -0.03
CA LYS A 18 13.42 -11.62 1.35
C LYS A 18 12.07 -11.68 2.07
N PRO A 19 11.42 -12.85 2.18
CA PRO A 19 10.05 -12.95 2.68
C PRO A 19 9.96 -12.53 4.15
N ILE A 20 10.84 -13.08 5.00
CA ILE A 20 10.82 -12.84 6.45
C ILE A 20 11.16 -11.38 6.78
N LEU A 21 12.10 -10.77 6.05
CA LEU A 21 12.51 -9.40 6.29
C LEU A 21 11.37 -8.42 5.97
N LEU A 22 10.80 -8.50 4.77
CA LEU A 22 9.70 -7.60 4.37
C LEU A 22 8.47 -7.81 5.25
N TRP A 23 8.19 -9.05 5.61
CA TRP A 23 7.11 -9.38 6.52
C TRP A 23 7.32 -8.84 7.93
N GLY A 24 8.51 -9.03 8.51
CA GLY A 24 8.86 -8.50 9.82
C GLY A 24 8.79 -6.97 9.87
N LEU A 25 9.19 -6.29 8.80
CA LEU A 25 9.10 -4.83 8.70
C LEU A 25 7.67 -4.32 8.53
N SER A 26 6.84 -5.02 7.75
CA SER A 26 5.40 -4.71 7.66
C SER A 26 4.68 -4.94 8.99
N LEU A 27 5.01 -6.01 9.72
CA LEU A 27 4.49 -6.25 11.06
C LEU A 27 4.95 -5.17 12.05
N MET A 28 6.23 -4.79 12.01
CA MET A 28 6.76 -3.71 12.83
C MET A 28 6.03 -2.41 12.55
N SER A 29 5.83 -2.05 11.28
CA SER A 29 5.05 -0.88 10.90
C SER A 29 3.62 -0.95 11.45
N GLY A 30 2.94 -2.10 11.31
CA GLY A 30 1.59 -2.30 11.84
C GLY A 30 1.52 -2.18 13.35
N LEU A 31 2.49 -2.74 14.08
CA LEU A 31 2.62 -2.61 15.53
C LEU A 31 2.81 -1.15 15.94
N LEU A 32 3.74 -0.44 15.31
CA LEU A 32 3.98 0.98 15.59
C LEU A 32 2.74 1.84 15.32
N SER A 33 2.01 1.57 14.23
CA SER A 33 0.74 2.24 13.93
C SER A 33 -0.35 1.94 14.97
N ALA A 34 -0.44 0.69 15.45
CA ALA A 34 -1.39 0.30 16.50
C ALA A 34 -1.06 0.97 17.83
N LEU A 35 0.21 0.98 18.23
CA LEU A 35 0.68 1.67 19.44
C LEU A 35 0.43 3.18 19.34
N ALA A 36 0.71 3.80 18.19
CA ALA A 36 0.44 5.22 17.97
C ALA A 36 -1.06 5.52 18.12
N THR A 37 -1.93 4.64 17.62
CA THR A 37 -3.39 4.79 17.78
C THR A 37 -3.85 4.59 19.22
N TYR A 38 -3.30 3.59 19.92
CA TYR A 38 -3.71 3.26 21.30
C TYR A 38 -3.23 4.30 22.33
N PHE A 39 -1.97 4.75 22.21
CA PHE A 39 -1.37 5.72 23.13
C PHE A 39 -1.54 7.17 22.69
N GLY A 40 -1.72 7.44 21.39
CA GLY A 40 -2.05 8.75 20.86
C GLY A 40 -3.52 9.06 21.09
N VAL A 41 -3.87 9.32 22.36
CA VAL A 41 -5.22 9.56 22.91
C VAL A 41 -6.07 10.47 22.02
N LEU A 42 -5.43 11.45 21.36
CA LEU A 42 -6.09 12.34 20.42
C LEU A 42 -5.75 11.98 18.96
N PRO A 43 -6.75 11.89 18.06
CA PRO A 43 -6.54 11.62 16.63
C PRO A 43 -5.55 12.58 15.96
N ILE A 44 -5.49 13.84 16.41
CA ILE A 44 -4.55 14.84 15.88
C ILE A 44 -3.07 14.49 16.13
N ILE A 45 -2.80 13.62 17.12
CA ILE A 45 -1.45 13.14 17.43
C ILE A 45 -1.19 11.81 16.70
N SER A 46 -2.12 10.86 16.79
CA SER A 46 -1.94 9.51 16.24
C SER A 46 -1.99 9.47 14.70
N ILE A 47 -2.90 10.21 14.07
CA ILE A 47 -3.08 10.18 12.60
C ILE A 47 -1.79 10.60 11.86
N PRO A 48 -1.14 11.74 12.17
CA PRO A 48 0.10 12.14 11.51
C PRO A 48 1.22 11.10 11.60
N ILE A 49 1.33 10.39 12.72
CA ILE A 49 2.32 9.33 12.92
C ILE A 49 2.00 8.13 12.01
N VAL A 50 0.74 7.67 12.02
CA VAL A 50 0.30 6.52 11.23
C VAL A 50 0.49 6.76 9.73
N ILE A 51 0.06 7.91 9.21
CA ILE A 51 0.18 8.21 7.78
C ILE A 51 1.64 8.45 7.35
N THR A 52 2.52 8.85 8.26
CA THR A 52 3.97 8.96 7.98
C THR A 52 4.63 7.59 7.93
N LEU A 53 4.23 6.67 8.83
CA LEU A 53 4.65 5.27 8.77
C LEU A 53 4.17 4.60 7.48
N GLU A 54 2.93 4.89 7.05
CA GLU A 54 2.39 4.39 5.77
C GLU A 54 3.24 4.86 4.58
N ALA A 55 3.57 6.15 4.50
CA ALA A 55 4.44 6.68 3.44
C ALA A 55 5.84 6.05 3.48
N SER A 56 6.39 5.85 4.67
CA SER A 56 7.71 5.23 4.86
C SER A 56 7.71 3.77 4.44
N LEU A 57 6.66 3.01 4.77
CA LEU A 57 6.49 1.62 4.33
C LEU A 57 6.34 1.53 2.81
N ALA A 58 5.62 2.46 2.18
CA ALA A 58 5.52 2.51 0.71
C ALA A 58 6.89 2.74 0.05
N ALA A 59 7.70 3.67 0.59
CA ALA A 59 9.06 3.90 0.11
C ALA A 59 9.98 2.69 0.35
N LEU A 60 9.81 1.99 1.47
CA LEU A 60 10.53 0.77 1.80
C LEU A 60 10.22 -0.35 0.80
N MET A 61 8.95 -0.52 0.41
CA MET A 61 8.56 -1.48 -0.62
C MET A 61 9.17 -1.13 -1.99
N LEU A 62 9.23 0.15 -2.34
CA LEU A 62 9.91 0.62 -3.54
C LEU A 62 11.43 0.36 -3.50
N LYS A 63 12.06 0.59 -2.35
CA LYS A 63 13.49 0.29 -2.11
C LYS A 63 13.78 -1.20 -2.29
N GLY A 64 12.95 -2.06 -1.69
CA GLY A 64 13.04 -3.51 -1.85
C GLY A 64 12.83 -3.98 -3.29
N LEU A 65 11.87 -3.36 -4.00
CA LEU A 65 11.62 -3.63 -5.41
C LEU A 65 12.82 -3.30 -6.31
N ARG A 66 13.50 -2.19 -6.04
CA ARG A 66 14.71 -1.75 -6.74
C ARG A 66 15.96 -2.57 -6.37
N GLY A 67 15.83 -3.59 -5.52
CA GLY A 67 16.93 -4.45 -5.10
C GLY A 67 17.87 -3.82 -4.06
N GLN A 68 17.51 -2.67 -3.49
CA GLN A 68 18.32 -1.99 -2.49
C GLN A 68 18.24 -2.72 -1.13
N SER A 69 19.21 -2.44 -0.25
CA SER A 69 19.17 -2.93 1.13
C SER A 69 18.04 -2.24 1.90
N VAL A 70 17.25 -3.03 2.60
CA VAL A 70 16.11 -2.55 3.39
C VAL A 70 16.39 -2.83 4.85
N SER A 71 16.11 -1.86 5.70
CA SER A 71 16.35 -1.90 7.15
C SER A 71 15.14 -1.37 7.92
N SER A 72 15.13 -1.58 9.23
CA SER A 72 14.10 -1.00 10.11
C SER A 72 14.19 0.53 10.19
N ALA A 73 15.38 1.12 10.00
CA ALA A 73 15.55 2.57 9.98
C ALA A 73 14.76 3.22 8.82
N ASP A 74 14.58 2.50 7.71
CA ASP A 74 13.81 2.98 6.56
C ASP A 74 12.31 3.19 6.90
N LEU A 75 11.78 2.54 7.95
CA LEU A 75 10.42 2.79 8.45
C LEU A 75 10.25 4.18 9.06
N PHE A 76 11.34 4.81 9.48
CA PHE A 76 11.34 6.13 10.09
C PHE A 76 11.78 7.23 9.11
N ALA A 77 12.11 6.89 7.86
CA ALA A 77 12.61 7.85 6.87
C ALA A 77 11.64 9.03 6.64
N GLY A 78 10.33 8.80 6.69
CA GLY A 78 9.33 9.86 6.53
C GLY A 78 9.34 10.91 7.66
N PHE A 79 9.90 10.58 8.82
CA PHE A 79 9.98 11.49 9.96
C PHE A 79 11.10 12.54 9.82
N ASN A 80 12.12 12.29 8.99
CA ASN A 80 13.16 13.29 8.68
C ASN A 80 12.56 14.56 8.08
N ASN A 81 11.48 14.42 7.32
CA ASN A 81 10.71 15.54 6.77
C ASN A 81 9.24 15.45 7.23
N PHE A 82 9.02 15.17 8.52
CA PHE A 82 7.72 14.83 9.09
C PHE A 82 6.60 15.79 8.67
N LYS A 83 6.79 17.11 8.82
CA LYS A 83 5.75 18.11 8.49
C LYS A 83 5.31 18.02 7.02
N ARG A 84 6.25 17.79 6.11
CA ARG A 84 5.98 17.69 4.67
C ARG A 84 5.29 16.36 4.33
N VAL A 85 5.79 15.25 4.87
CA VAL A 85 5.24 13.91 4.61
C VAL A 85 3.86 13.76 5.25
N ALA A 86 3.74 14.04 6.55
CA ALA A 86 2.47 13.99 7.27
C ALA A 86 1.46 14.99 6.67
N GLY A 87 1.88 16.22 6.37
CA GLY A 87 1.01 17.22 5.76
C GLY A 87 0.52 16.82 4.36
N GLY A 88 1.39 16.26 3.52
CA GLY A 88 1.04 15.79 2.18
C GLY A 88 0.13 14.57 2.20
N MET A 89 0.40 13.61 3.09
CA MET A 89 -0.47 12.45 3.31
C MET A 89 -1.83 12.86 3.89
N ALA A 90 -1.85 13.76 4.88
CA ALA A 90 -3.09 14.28 5.46
C ALA A 90 -3.92 15.01 4.40
N TRP A 91 -3.26 15.81 3.55
CA TRP A 91 -3.89 16.48 2.42
C TRP A 91 -4.51 15.47 1.45
N MET A 92 -3.83 14.34 1.18
CA MET A 92 -4.35 13.26 0.34
C MET A 92 -5.62 12.64 0.96
N HIS A 93 -5.56 12.23 2.21
CA HIS A 93 -6.70 11.60 2.89
C HIS A 93 -7.87 12.56 3.03
N LEU A 94 -7.61 13.85 3.31
CA LEU A 94 -8.64 14.88 3.36
C LEU A 94 -9.42 14.96 2.04
N TRP A 95 -8.73 14.99 0.90
CA TRP A 95 -9.41 15.03 -0.39
C TRP A 95 -10.22 13.76 -0.66
N ILE A 96 -9.66 12.58 -0.38
CA ILE A 96 -10.39 11.31 -0.55
C ILE A 96 -11.64 11.29 0.33
N PHE A 97 -11.52 11.76 1.57
CA PHE A 97 -12.62 11.86 2.52
C PHE A 97 -13.71 12.81 2.02
N ILE A 98 -13.36 14.01 1.55
CA ILE A 98 -14.31 14.98 0.98
C ILE A 98 -15.10 14.37 -0.18
N TRP A 99 -14.43 13.66 -1.10
CA TRP A 99 -15.13 12.99 -2.21
C TRP A 99 -16.06 11.88 -1.69
N GLY A 100 -15.68 11.18 -0.63
CA GLY A 100 -16.47 10.12 -0.01
C GLY A 100 -17.69 10.61 0.78
N LEU A 101 -17.70 11.87 1.23
CA LEU A 101 -18.84 12.47 1.95
C LEU A 101 -20.06 12.71 1.06
N ILE A 102 -19.90 12.76 -0.27
CA ILE A 102 -21.02 12.94 -1.20
C ILE A 102 -21.86 11.64 -1.21
N PRO A 103 -23.15 11.66 -0.86
CA PRO A 103 -23.96 10.45 -0.82
C PRO A 103 -24.07 9.77 -2.19
N ILE A 104 -24.11 8.43 -2.19
CA ILE A 104 -24.29 7.52 -3.35
C ILE A 104 -23.16 7.62 -4.39
N VAL A 105 -23.01 8.77 -5.03
CA VAL A 105 -22.05 9.04 -6.11
C VAL A 105 -20.65 9.31 -5.56
N GLY A 106 -20.53 9.87 -4.36
CA GLY A 106 -19.24 10.20 -3.75
C GLY A 106 -18.37 9.00 -3.45
N ILE A 107 -18.95 7.87 -3.05
CA ILE A 107 -18.20 6.64 -2.79
C ILE A 107 -17.43 6.21 -4.05
N VAL A 108 -18.08 6.25 -5.21
CA VAL A 108 -17.45 5.91 -6.50
C VAL A 108 -16.33 6.91 -6.83
N PHE A 109 -16.57 8.20 -6.63
CA PHE A 109 -15.54 9.22 -6.85
C PHE A 109 -14.36 9.10 -5.88
N ALA A 110 -14.61 8.78 -4.61
CA ALA A 110 -13.57 8.57 -3.60
C ALA A 110 -12.65 7.42 -3.99
N ILE A 111 -13.19 6.32 -4.51
CA ILE A 111 -12.41 5.20 -5.04
C ILE A 111 -11.54 5.67 -6.21
N ILE A 112 -12.13 6.36 -7.20
CA ILE A 112 -11.37 6.87 -8.36
C ILE A 112 -10.25 7.82 -7.91
N LYS A 113 -10.52 8.67 -6.91
CA LYS A 113 -9.53 9.61 -6.35
C LYS A 113 -8.45 8.91 -5.54
N ALA A 114 -8.78 7.88 -4.77
CA ALA A 114 -7.80 7.05 -4.07
C ALA A 114 -6.78 6.45 -5.06
N TYR A 115 -7.23 5.90 -6.20
CA TYR A 115 -6.31 5.43 -7.24
C TYR A 115 -5.54 6.56 -7.93
N SER A 116 -6.15 7.74 -8.06
CA SER A 116 -5.49 8.92 -8.64
C SER A 116 -4.37 9.46 -7.74
N TYR A 117 -4.50 9.30 -6.42
CA TYR A 117 -3.57 9.84 -5.43
C TYR A 117 -2.59 8.78 -4.90
N ARG A 118 -2.68 7.55 -5.39
CA ARG A 118 -1.90 6.40 -4.93
C ARG A 118 -0.38 6.55 -5.05
N PHE A 119 0.12 7.47 -5.89
CA PHE A 119 1.54 7.75 -6.01
C PHE A 119 2.05 8.84 -5.06
N THR A 120 1.16 9.53 -4.34
CA THR A 120 1.50 10.57 -3.36
C THR A 120 2.54 10.12 -2.32
N PRO A 121 2.38 8.97 -1.61
CA PRO A 121 3.37 8.54 -0.63
C PRO A 121 4.76 8.35 -1.24
N TYR A 122 4.84 7.76 -2.43
CA TYR A 122 6.11 7.55 -3.14
C TYR A 122 6.74 8.88 -3.55
N ILE A 123 5.97 9.81 -4.13
CA ILE A 123 6.45 11.14 -4.52
C ILE A 123 6.98 11.93 -3.32
N LEU A 124 6.24 11.93 -2.20
CA LEU A 124 6.68 12.62 -0.98
C LEU A 124 8.02 12.09 -0.48
N MET A 125 8.26 10.79 -0.64
CA MET A 125 9.47 10.11 -0.16
C MET A 125 10.65 10.16 -1.13
N THR A 126 10.43 10.23 -2.44
CA THR A 126 11.51 10.17 -3.44
C THR A 126 11.82 11.52 -4.09
N ARG A 127 10.93 12.50 -4.00
CA ARG A 127 11.05 13.79 -4.69
C ARG A 127 10.96 14.96 -3.70
N PRO A 128 12.06 15.34 -3.03
CA PRO A 128 12.05 16.44 -2.06
C PRO A 128 11.74 17.81 -2.71
N ASP A 129 11.96 17.92 -4.02
CA ASP A 129 11.68 19.11 -4.84
C ASP A 129 10.19 19.45 -4.95
N VAL A 130 9.30 18.47 -4.75
CA VAL A 130 7.85 18.66 -4.91
C VAL A 130 7.20 19.04 -3.57
N GLY A 131 6.39 20.10 -3.55
CA GLY A 131 5.66 20.53 -2.36
C GLY A 131 4.67 19.47 -1.85
N ALA A 132 4.35 19.51 -0.55
CA ALA A 132 3.45 18.54 0.10
C ALA A 132 2.07 18.43 -0.60
N THR A 133 1.50 19.57 -0.97
CA THR A 133 0.19 19.65 -1.64
C THR A 133 0.29 19.40 -3.16
N GLU A 134 1.47 19.62 -3.75
CA GLU A 134 1.73 19.41 -5.17
C GLU A 134 1.92 17.93 -5.51
N ALA A 135 2.37 17.12 -4.53
CA ALA A 135 2.54 15.69 -4.69
C ALA A 135 1.26 14.99 -5.19
N ILE A 136 0.08 15.43 -4.74
CA ILE A 136 -1.21 14.93 -5.23
C ILE A 136 -1.42 15.26 -6.71
N LYS A 137 -1.12 16.50 -7.12
CA LYS A 137 -1.28 16.94 -8.51
C LYS A 137 -0.36 16.14 -9.43
N LEU A 138 0.88 15.89 -8.99
CA LEU A 138 1.82 15.05 -9.72
C LEU A 138 1.35 13.59 -9.75
N SER A 139 0.84 13.04 -8.64
CA SER A 139 0.24 11.70 -8.60
C SER A 139 -0.90 11.58 -9.60
N MET A 140 -1.79 12.57 -9.70
CA MET A 140 -2.88 12.55 -10.70
C MET A 140 -2.37 12.51 -12.14
N LYS A 141 -1.31 13.25 -12.44
CA LYS A 141 -0.69 13.25 -13.78
C LYS A 141 -0.06 11.89 -14.09
N MET A 142 0.72 11.34 -13.16
CA MET A 142 1.42 10.07 -13.33
C MET A 142 0.47 8.85 -13.37
N THR A 143 -0.65 8.90 -12.65
CA THR A 143 -1.66 7.82 -12.65
C THR A 143 -2.62 7.89 -13.83
N ASN A 144 -2.60 8.96 -14.64
CA ASN A 144 -3.50 9.11 -15.76
C ASN A 144 -3.29 7.99 -16.79
N GLY A 145 -4.36 7.31 -17.18
CA GLY A 145 -4.29 6.10 -18.04
C GLY A 145 -3.86 4.80 -17.34
N LEU A 146 -3.46 4.84 -16.05
CA LEU A 146 -3.08 3.66 -15.26
C LEU A 146 -4.12 3.25 -14.21
N LYS A 147 -5.03 4.14 -13.82
CA LYS A 147 -6.02 3.91 -12.74
C LYS A 147 -6.80 2.60 -12.90
N GLY A 148 -7.31 2.34 -14.11
CA GLY A 148 -8.04 1.10 -14.39
C GLY A 148 -7.17 -0.15 -14.25
N LYS A 149 -5.88 -0.09 -14.63
CA LYS A 149 -4.95 -1.21 -14.46
C LYS A 149 -4.65 -1.48 -12.99
N MET A 150 -4.50 -0.43 -12.17
CA MET A 150 -4.31 -0.56 -10.73
C MET A 150 -5.55 -1.13 -10.04
N PHE A 151 -6.74 -0.65 -10.43
CA PHE A 151 -8.01 -1.16 -9.92
C PHE A 151 -8.16 -2.66 -10.19
N TRP A 152 -7.97 -3.08 -11.44
CA TRP A 152 -8.04 -4.50 -11.78
C TRP A 152 -6.95 -5.32 -11.10
N ALA A 153 -5.75 -4.76 -10.92
CA ALA A 153 -4.67 -5.44 -10.20
C ALA A 153 -5.02 -5.70 -8.72
N ASP A 154 -5.77 -4.83 -8.06
CA ASP A 154 -6.24 -5.10 -6.69
C ASP A 154 -7.42 -6.08 -6.72
N VAL A 155 -8.39 -5.85 -7.61
CA VAL A 155 -9.58 -6.69 -7.73
C VAL A 155 -9.21 -8.15 -7.96
N PHE A 156 -8.25 -8.46 -8.84
CA PHE A 156 -7.88 -9.85 -9.07
C PHE A 156 -7.30 -10.54 -7.83
N VAL A 157 -6.52 -9.83 -7.00
CA VAL A 157 -5.95 -10.39 -5.75
C VAL A 157 -7.07 -10.71 -4.77
N TYR A 158 -7.95 -9.75 -4.52
CA TYR A 158 -9.04 -9.93 -3.55
C TYR A 158 -10.15 -10.86 -4.06
N LEU A 159 -10.43 -10.86 -5.37
CA LEU A 159 -11.39 -11.77 -6.00
C LEU A 159 -10.90 -13.22 -5.95
N ALA A 160 -9.62 -13.47 -6.25
CA ALA A 160 -9.06 -14.82 -6.14
C ALA A 160 -9.16 -15.33 -4.69
N PHE A 161 -8.84 -14.49 -3.70
CA PHE A 161 -9.01 -14.83 -2.30
C PHE A 161 -10.48 -15.08 -1.93
N PHE A 162 -11.40 -14.24 -2.38
CA PHE A 162 -12.83 -14.39 -2.13
C PHE A 162 -13.38 -15.71 -2.69
N VAL A 163 -12.96 -16.10 -3.90
CA VAL A 163 -13.32 -17.40 -4.49
C VAL A 163 -12.80 -18.55 -3.63
N CYS A 164 -11.55 -18.50 -3.14
CA CYS A 164 -11.01 -19.51 -2.24
C CYS A 164 -11.81 -19.61 -0.93
N VAL A 165 -12.16 -18.46 -0.33
CA VAL A 165 -12.99 -18.39 0.88
C VAL A 165 -14.37 -19.00 0.64
N LEU A 166 -15.02 -18.70 -0.48
CA LEU A 166 -16.32 -19.29 -0.82
C LEU A 166 -16.23 -20.81 -0.96
N VAL A 167 -15.26 -21.31 -1.74
CA VAL A 167 -15.12 -22.75 -1.99
C VAL A 167 -14.83 -23.49 -0.69
N ILE A 168 -13.87 -23.03 0.12
CA ILE A 168 -13.52 -23.69 1.39
C ILE A 168 -14.63 -23.51 2.41
N GLY A 169 -15.31 -22.37 2.44
CA GLY A 169 -16.44 -22.10 3.34
C GLY A 169 -17.63 -23.02 3.08
N LEU A 170 -17.89 -23.37 1.82
CA LEU A 170 -18.90 -24.38 1.47
C LEU A 170 -18.55 -25.75 2.09
N PHE A 171 -17.29 -26.19 1.98
CA PHE A 171 -16.85 -27.44 2.61
C PHE A 171 -16.86 -27.36 4.14
N ALA A 172 -16.57 -26.20 4.72
CA ALA A 172 -16.64 -25.96 6.16
C ALA A 172 -18.07 -26.08 6.73
N SER A 173 -19.09 -25.97 5.87
CA SER A 173 -20.49 -26.09 6.28
C SER A 173 -20.99 -27.54 6.41
N ILE A 174 -20.16 -28.53 6.07
CA ILE A 174 -20.52 -29.95 6.15
C ILE A 174 -20.41 -30.43 7.62
N PRO A 175 -21.43 -31.13 8.18
CA PRO A 175 -21.34 -31.67 9.54
C PRO A 175 -20.13 -32.61 9.75
N TYR A 176 -19.49 -32.52 10.92
CA TYR A 176 -18.29 -33.26 11.35
C TYR A 176 -17.01 -32.97 10.54
N ILE A 177 -17.04 -33.14 9.22
CA ILE A 177 -15.89 -32.92 8.33
C ILE A 177 -15.57 -31.43 8.18
N GLY A 178 -16.57 -30.56 8.28
CA GLY A 178 -16.44 -29.12 8.10
C GLY A 178 -15.52 -28.42 9.11
N VAL A 179 -15.29 -29.01 10.30
CA VAL A 179 -14.37 -28.46 11.31
C VAL A 179 -12.93 -28.38 10.76
N LEU A 180 -12.49 -29.38 9.99
CA LEU A 180 -11.18 -29.37 9.34
C LEU A 180 -11.08 -28.21 8.34
N PHE A 181 -12.10 -28.05 7.49
CA PHE A 181 -12.14 -26.99 6.50
C PHE A 181 -12.28 -25.60 7.13
N ALA A 182 -12.98 -25.47 8.26
CA ALA A 182 -13.05 -24.24 9.04
C ALA A 182 -11.67 -23.84 9.59
N PHE A 183 -10.89 -24.82 10.07
CA PHE A 183 -9.51 -24.57 10.49
C PHE A 183 -8.62 -24.15 9.32
N VAL A 184 -8.70 -24.84 8.18
CA VAL A 184 -7.98 -24.46 6.95
C VAL A 184 -8.36 -23.04 6.50
N LEU A 185 -9.66 -22.70 6.54
CA LEU A 185 -10.15 -21.38 6.22
C LEU A 185 -9.59 -20.31 7.17
N PHE A 186 -9.58 -20.59 8.48
CA PHE A 186 -8.99 -19.71 9.47
C PHE A 186 -7.50 -19.44 9.18
N VAL A 187 -6.72 -20.49 8.94
CA VAL A 187 -5.30 -20.36 8.57
C VAL A 187 -5.14 -19.56 7.29
N LEU A 188 -5.96 -19.83 6.26
CA LEU A 188 -5.92 -19.10 5.00
C LEU A 188 -6.21 -17.60 5.19
N ILE A 189 -7.20 -17.23 6.01
CA ILE A 189 -7.54 -15.84 6.32
C ILE A 189 -6.38 -15.14 7.04
N VAL A 190 -5.78 -15.81 8.04
CA VAL A 190 -4.65 -15.26 8.80
C VAL A 190 -3.45 -15.05 7.89
N LEU A 191 -3.11 -16.04 7.07
CA LEU A 191 -2.00 -15.94 6.11
C LEU A 191 -2.25 -14.84 5.08
N PHE A 192 -3.44 -14.79 4.47
CA PHE A 192 -3.76 -13.76 3.50
C PHE A 192 -3.70 -12.36 4.11
N SER A 193 -4.24 -12.17 5.31
CA SER A 193 -4.20 -10.88 6.01
C SER A 193 -2.76 -10.43 6.33
N ALA A 194 -1.87 -11.38 6.63
CA ALA A 194 -0.49 -11.09 6.94
C ALA A 194 0.39 -10.80 5.69
N PHE A 195 0.14 -11.49 4.57
CA PHE A 195 0.97 -11.40 3.36
C PHE A 195 0.42 -10.44 2.30
N SER A 196 -0.91 -10.26 2.23
CA SER A 196 -1.55 -9.39 1.23
C SER A 196 -1.04 -7.95 1.26
N PRO A 197 -0.85 -7.27 2.41
CA PRO A 197 -0.36 -5.89 2.43
C PRO A 197 1.00 -5.73 1.77
N ILE A 198 1.90 -6.71 1.95
CA ILE A 198 3.25 -6.70 1.39
C ILE A 198 3.19 -6.92 -0.12
N PHE A 199 2.43 -7.93 -0.55
CA PHE A 199 2.31 -8.24 -1.98
C PHE A 199 1.66 -7.10 -2.74
N VAL A 200 0.53 -6.58 -2.25
CA VAL A 200 -0.15 -5.43 -2.85
C VAL A 200 0.75 -4.20 -2.81
N GLY A 201 1.44 -3.94 -1.68
CA GLY A 201 2.40 -2.84 -1.57
C GLY A 201 3.53 -2.89 -2.59
N LEU A 202 4.11 -4.07 -2.86
CA LEU A 202 5.12 -4.26 -3.91
C LEU A 202 4.56 -4.06 -5.32
N VAL A 203 3.34 -4.55 -5.59
CA VAL A 203 2.66 -4.32 -6.87
C VAL A 203 2.42 -2.83 -7.10
N GLN A 204 2.00 -2.10 -6.06
CA GLN A 204 1.83 -0.65 -6.11
C GLN A 204 3.14 0.09 -6.38
N ALA A 205 4.20 -0.28 -5.66
CA ALA A 205 5.53 0.28 -5.86
C ALA A 205 6.01 0.06 -7.29
N LYS A 206 5.70 -1.09 -7.90
CA LYS A 206 6.07 -1.38 -9.29
C LYS A 206 5.29 -0.51 -10.29
N PHE A 207 4.00 -0.28 -10.06
CA PHE A 207 3.25 0.69 -10.87
C PHE A 207 3.85 2.10 -10.79
N TYR A 208 4.29 2.51 -9.60
CA TYR A 208 4.96 3.80 -9.43
C TYR A 208 6.30 3.84 -10.17
N ASP A 209 7.13 2.81 -10.02
CA ASP A 209 8.45 2.74 -10.64
C ASP A 209 8.37 2.78 -12.18
N ASP A 210 7.39 2.08 -12.76
CA ASP A 210 7.10 2.13 -14.20
C ASP A 210 6.68 3.52 -14.65
N ALA A 211 5.78 4.17 -13.90
CA ALA A 211 5.30 5.50 -14.22
C ALA A 211 6.41 6.56 -14.07
N ALA A 212 7.27 6.44 -13.07
CA ALA A 212 8.40 7.34 -12.85
C ALA A 212 9.46 7.19 -13.95
N SER A 213 9.74 5.94 -14.36
CA SER A 213 10.70 5.64 -15.43
C SER A 213 10.20 6.14 -16.79
N GLY A 214 8.91 5.97 -17.10
CA GLY A 214 8.30 6.49 -18.33
C GLY A 214 8.20 8.02 -18.40
N ALA A 215 8.23 8.71 -17.26
CA ALA A 215 8.18 10.16 -17.17
C ALA A 215 9.56 10.84 -17.14
N GLY A 216 10.67 10.08 -17.28
CA GLY A 216 12.04 10.61 -17.17
C GLY A 216 12.36 11.17 -15.77
N ALA A 217 11.59 10.79 -14.75
CA ALA A 217 11.57 11.41 -13.44
C ALA A 217 12.20 10.52 -12.36
N GLN A 218 13.34 9.89 -12.64
CA GLN A 218 14.12 9.17 -11.63
C GLN A 218 15.14 10.12 -10.99
N PRO A 219 14.96 10.62 -9.75
CA PRO A 219 16.09 11.02 -8.92
C PRO A 219 16.71 9.76 -8.32
N GLN A 220 18.04 9.71 -8.37
CA GLN A 220 18.85 8.74 -7.66
C GLN A 220 18.52 8.83 -6.17
N VAL A 221 18.26 7.69 -5.54
CA VAL A 221 18.17 7.58 -4.09
C VAL A 221 19.61 7.64 -3.57
N GLU A 222 20.17 8.85 -3.54
CA GLU A 222 21.41 9.14 -2.82
C GLU A 222 21.00 9.40 -1.37
N VAL A 223 21.06 8.36 -0.55
CA VAL A 223 20.94 8.49 0.91
C VAL A 223 22.36 8.72 1.42
N MET A 224 22.63 9.94 1.89
CA MET A 224 23.72 10.20 2.85
C MET A 224 23.35 9.61 4.20
#